data_AF-A0A7W2KJ49-F1
#
_entry.id   AF-A0A7W2KJ49-F1
#
_cell.length_a   1.000
_cell.length_b   1.000
_cell.length_c   1.000
_cell.angle_alpha   90.00
_cell.angle_beta   90.00
_cell.angle_gamma   90.00
#
_symmetry.space_group_name_H-M   'P 1'
#
loop_
_entity.id
_entity.type
_entity.pdbx_description
1 polymer ?
#
loop_
_entity_poly.entity_id
_entity_poly.type
_entity_poly.pdbx_seq_one_letter_code
_entity_poly.pdbx_strand_id
1 'polypeptide(L)'
;MKKLVPDPPASELLQLDPPNLLFQDLPSIEECEQLLIALIHTVNHTTTVLIDSGPGLTRDAMGMNIRLLCRAIHALSNHTSTRILEQCHER
;
A
#
# COMPACT_ATOMS: atom_id res chain seq x y z
N MET A 1 16.12 -33.92 -8.35
CA MET A 1 15.25 -32.82 -8.80
C MET A 1 16.08 -31.54 -8.76
N LYS A 2 16.40 -30.95 -9.91
CA LYS A 2 17.08 -29.64 -9.94
C LYS A 2 15.97 -28.59 -9.87
N LYS A 3 16.01 -27.71 -8.85
CA LYS A 3 15.06 -26.58 -8.75
C LYS A 3 15.11 -25.82 -10.08
N LEU A 4 13.96 -25.65 -10.73
CA LEU A 4 13.87 -25.15 -12.11
C LEU A 4 14.30 -23.68 -12.22
N VAL A 5 14.29 -22.94 -11.11
CA VAL A 5 14.81 -21.57 -11.00
C VAL A 5 15.30 -21.40 -9.56
N PRO A 6 16.49 -20.81 -9.31
CA PRO A 6 16.90 -20.38 -7.98
C PRO A 6 15.88 -19.38 -7.42
N ASP A 7 15.57 -19.45 -6.13
CA ASP A 7 14.76 -18.38 -5.53
C ASP A 7 15.51 -17.04 -5.70
N PRO A 8 14.83 -15.94 -6.07
CA PRO A 8 15.47 -14.65 -6.14
C PRO A 8 16.07 -14.30 -4.77
N PRO A 9 17.24 -13.63 -4.74
CA PRO A 9 17.86 -13.24 -3.48
C PRO A 9 16.88 -12.38 -2.68
N ALA A 10 16.76 -12.63 -1.37
CA ALA A 10 15.84 -11.90 -0.49
C ALA A 10 16.05 -10.38 -0.56
N SER A 11 17.26 -9.92 -0.91
CA SER A 11 17.60 -8.53 -1.13
C SER A 11 16.92 -7.90 -2.36
N GLU A 12 16.59 -8.66 -3.41
CA GLU A 12 15.85 -8.15 -4.58
C GLU A 12 14.35 -7.98 -4.28
N LEU A 13 13.80 -8.78 -3.36
CA LEU A 13 12.41 -8.65 -2.89
C LEU A 13 12.22 -7.47 -1.92
N LEU A 14 13.30 -6.98 -1.32
CA LEU A 14 13.33 -5.85 -0.41
C LEU A 14 13.79 -4.58 -1.13
N GLN A 15 13.24 -4.29 -2.32
CA GLN A 15 13.38 -2.95 -2.92
C GLN A 15 12.96 -1.90 -1.89
N LEU A 16 13.92 -1.12 -1.40
CA LEU A 16 13.75 -0.19 -0.27
C LEU A 16 12.81 0.97 -0.58
N ASP A 17 12.62 1.27 -1.86
CA ASP A 17 11.63 2.21 -2.33
C ASP A 17 10.37 1.48 -2.77
N PRO A 18 9.22 1.77 -2.14
CA PRO A 18 7.95 1.32 -2.67
C PRO A 18 7.76 1.79 -4.12
N PRO A 19 6.98 1.07 -4.95
CA PRO A 19 6.55 1.60 -6.24
C PRO A 19 5.67 2.85 -6.06
N ASN A 20 5.62 3.70 -7.09
CA ASN A 20 4.58 4.71 -7.20
C ASN A 20 3.26 4.00 -7.56
N LEU A 21 2.20 4.34 -6.83
CA LEU A 21 0.87 3.76 -7.06
C LEU A 21 0.00 4.77 -7.81
N LEU A 22 -0.63 4.29 -8.87
CA LEU A 22 -1.56 5.02 -9.72
C LEU A 22 -2.77 4.12 -9.96
N PHE A 23 -3.98 4.63 -9.72
CA PHE A 23 -5.21 3.91 -9.98
C PHE A 23 -5.55 4.04 -11.48
N GLN A 24 -5.67 2.92 -12.19
CA GLN A 24 -5.99 2.90 -13.63
C GLN A 24 -7.45 3.25 -13.89
N ASP A 25 -8.36 2.62 -13.15
CA ASP A 25 -9.79 2.91 -13.18
C ASP A 25 -10.19 3.62 -11.91
N LEU A 26 -10.93 4.72 -12.06
CA LEU A 26 -11.30 5.58 -10.94
C LEU A 26 -12.44 4.92 -10.15
N PRO A 27 -12.22 4.54 -8.87
CA PRO A 27 -13.31 4.12 -8.02
C PRO A 27 -14.27 5.29 -7.79
N SER A 28 -15.54 4.98 -7.55
CA SER A 28 -16.50 5.96 -7.03
C SER A 28 -16.02 6.56 -5.69
N ILE A 29 -16.61 7.68 -5.28
CA ILE A 29 -16.26 8.32 -3.99
C ILE A 29 -16.52 7.36 -2.83
N GLU A 30 -17.62 6.61 -2.87
CA GLU A 30 -17.98 5.64 -1.84
C GLU A 30 -17.00 4.46 -1.80
N GLU A 31 -16.59 3.94 -2.97
CA GLU A 31 -15.52 2.92 -3.04
C GLU A 31 -14.17 3.46 -2.54
N CYS A 32 -13.86 4.74 -2.80
CA CYS A 32 -12.68 5.39 -2.25
C CYS A 32 -12.73 5.46 -0.71
N GLU A 33 -13.87 5.81 -0.12
CA GLU A 33 -14.02 5.81 1.34
C GLU A 33 -13.88 4.41 1.94
N GLN A 34 -14.53 3.41 1.36
CA GLN A 34 -14.43 2.03 1.81
C GLN A 34 -12.99 1.50 1.71
N LEU A 35 -12.31 1.78 0.60
CA LEU A 35 -10.92 1.40 0.40
C LEU A 35 -9.99 2.10 1.38
N LEU A 36 -10.21 3.39 1.67
CA LEU A 36 -9.45 4.14 2.67
C LEU A 36 -9.59 3.50 4.05
N ILE A 37 -10.81 3.17 4.46
CA ILE A 37 -11.09 2.51 5.74
C ILE A 37 -10.38 1.15 5.80
N ALA A 38 -10.47 0.33 4.75
CA ALA A 38 -9.81 -0.97 4.68
C ALA A 38 -8.27 -0.85 4.77
N LEU A 39 -7.68 0.13 4.09
CA LEU A 39 -6.25 0.40 4.12
C LEU A 39 -5.78 0.81 5.52
N ILE A 40 -6.52 1.70 6.20
CA ILE A 40 -6.20 2.11 7.58
C ILE A 40 -6.22 0.92 8.54
N HIS A 41 -7.25 0.07 8.45
CA HIS A 41 -7.32 -1.15 9.27
C HIS A 41 -6.14 -2.09 8.99
N THR A 42 -5.75 -2.22 7.71
CA THR A 42 -4.61 -3.04 7.30
C THR A 42 -3.32 -2.48 7.87
N VAL A 43 -3.09 -1.16 7.82
CA VAL A 43 -1.91 -0.52 8.44
C VAL A 43 -1.85 -0.82 9.93
N ASN A 44 -2.97 -0.68 10.66
CA ASN A 44 -3.02 -0.96 12.08
C ASN A 44 -2.63 -2.41 12.39
N HIS A 45 -3.24 -3.37 11.69
CA HIS A 45 -2.92 -4.79 11.87
C HIS A 45 -1.46 -5.11 11.54
N THR A 46 -0.94 -4.55 10.44
CA THR A 46 0.46 -4.75 10.02
C THR A 46 1.43 -4.12 11.02
N THR A 47 1.05 -3.00 11.64
CA THR A 47 1.83 -2.33 12.68
C THR A 47 1.89 -3.15 13.96
N THR A 48 0.79 -3.80 14.37
CA THR A 48 0.81 -4.75 15.49
C THR A 48 1.81 -5.88 15.24
N VAL A 49 1.74 -6.52 14.06
CA VAL A 49 2.67 -7.59 13.68
C VAL A 49 4.12 -7.09 13.63
N LEU A 50 4.37 -5.85 13.16
CA LEU A 50 5.70 -5.24 13.16
C LEU A 50 6.26 -5.07 14.59
N ILE A 51 5.44 -4.56 15.52
CA ILE A 51 5.83 -4.32 16.91
C ILE A 51 6.15 -5.65 17.61
N ASP A 52 5.35 -6.68 17.35
CA ASP A 52 5.52 -8.01 17.93
C ASP A 52 6.69 -8.79 17.28
N SER A 53 7.18 -8.34 16.13
CA SER A 53 8.29 -8.96 15.41
C SER A 53 9.66 -8.49 15.93
N GLY A 54 10.51 -9.44 16.31
CA GLY A 54 11.94 -9.21 16.54
C GLY A 54 12.68 -8.75 15.28
N PRO A 55 13.94 -8.29 15.39
CA PRO A 55 14.75 -7.92 14.24
C PRO A 55 14.88 -9.07 13.24
N GLY A 56 14.74 -8.78 11.94
CA GLY A 56 14.89 -9.76 10.87
C GLY A 56 13.94 -9.53 9.70
N LEU A 57 13.96 -10.47 8.74
CA LEU A 57 13.25 -10.35 7.45
C LEU A 57 11.75 -10.08 7.60
N THR A 58 11.09 -10.68 8.60
CA THR A 58 9.65 -10.44 8.85
C THR A 58 9.39 -8.98 9.22
N ARG A 59 10.21 -8.40 10.09
CA ARG A 59 10.08 -7.00 10.50
C ARG A 59 10.36 -6.05 9.33
N ASP A 60 11.37 -6.35 8.53
CA ASP A 60 11.69 -5.56 7.33
C ASP A 60 10.55 -5.61 6.31
N ALA A 61 9.99 -6.79 6.06
CA ALA A 61 8.84 -6.98 5.17
C ALA A 61 7.59 -6.23 5.68
N MET A 62 7.27 -6.31 6.97
CA MET A 62 6.15 -5.55 7.54
C MET A 62 6.38 -4.03 7.45
N GLY A 63 7.61 -3.57 7.66
CA GLY A 63 7.98 -2.17 7.49
C GLY A 63 7.76 -1.68 6.06
N MET A 64 8.13 -2.50 5.06
CA MET A 64 7.87 -2.23 3.65
C MET A 64 6.37 -2.24 3.32
N ASN A 65 5.60 -3.18 3.86
CA ASN A 65 4.15 -3.22 3.70
C ASN A 65 3.49 -1.95 4.23
N ILE A 66 3.88 -1.48 5.41
CA ILE A 66 3.35 -0.22 5.98
C ILE A 66 3.68 0.96 5.07
N ARG A 67 4.92 1.06 4.58
CA ARG A 67 5.32 2.14 3.64
C ARG A 67 4.47 2.11 2.36
N LEU A 68 4.22 0.93 1.80
CA LEU A 68 3.40 0.76 0.60
C LEU A 68 1.93 1.17 0.84
N LEU A 69 1.34 0.71 1.96
CA LEU A 69 -0.03 1.05 2.34
C LEU A 69 -0.20 2.56 2.55
N CYS A 70 0.77 3.22 3.18
CA CYS A 70 0.76 4.68 3.34
C CYS A 70 0.77 5.41 2.00
N ARG A 71 1.52 4.92 1.00
CA ARG A 71 1.48 5.49 -0.36
C ARG A 71 0.14 5.27 -1.05
N ALA A 72 -0.49 4.11 -0.85
CA ALA A 72 -1.82 3.83 -1.38
C ALA A 72 -2.86 4.79 -0.81
N ILE A 73 -2.83 5.01 0.51
CA ILE A 73 -3.68 5.98 1.21
C ILE A 73 -3.49 7.39 0.62
N HIS A 74 -2.23 7.82 0.45
CA HIS A 74 -1.95 9.15 -0.10
C HIS A 74 -2.46 9.29 -1.55
N ALA A 75 -2.22 8.29 -2.40
CA ALA A 75 -2.73 8.29 -3.77
C ALA A 75 -4.26 8.36 -3.81
N LEU A 76 -4.94 7.63 -2.91
CA LEU A 76 -6.39 7.61 -2.81
C LEU A 76 -6.97 8.92 -2.28
N SER A 77 -6.34 9.54 -1.29
CA SER A 77 -6.74 10.85 -0.77
C SER A 77 -6.57 11.95 -1.82
N ASN A 78 -5.45 11.95 -2.56
CA ASN A 78 -5.24 12.91 -3.65
C ASN A 78 -6.30 12.74 -4.73
N HIS A 79 -6.59 11.49 -5.12
CA HIS A 79 -7.64 11.17 -6.09
C HIS A 79 -9.02 11.67 -5.64
N THR A 80 -9.40 11.40 -4.40
CA THR A 80 -10.69 11.84 -3.83
C THR A 80 -10.79 13.37 -3.82
N SER A 81 -9.71 14.07 -3.47
CA SER A 81 -9.67 15.54 -3.47
C SER A 81 -9.82 16.11 -4.88
N THR A 82 -9.11 15.56 -5.88
CA THR A 82 -9.24 15.99 -7.29
C THR A 82 -10.67 15.80 -7.80
N ARG A 83 -11.28 14.65 -7.52
CA ARG A 83 -12.66 14.33 -7.88
C ARG A 83 -13.70 15.29 -7.31
N ILE A 84 -13.56 15.66 -6.03
CA ILE A 84 -14.48 16.63 -5.38
C ILE A 84 -14.37 17.99 -6.07
N LEU A 85 -13.15 18.41 -6.43
CA LEU A 85 -12.95 19.68 -7.14
C LEU A 85 -13.56 19.66 -8.54
N GLU A 86 -13.42 18.56 -9.29
CA GLU A 86 -14.04 18.39 -10.62
C GLU A 86 -15.57 18.47 -10.55
N GLN A 87 -16.19 17.75 -9.60
CA GLN A 87 -17.65 17.77 -9.42
C GLN A 87 -18.21 19.13 -8.99
N CYS A 88 -17.42 19.93 -8.27
CA CYS A 88 -17.79 21.30 -7.90
C CYS A 88 -17.64 22.31 -9.05
N HIS A 89 -16.81 22.01 -10.05
CA HIS A 89 -16.59 22.89 -11.21
C HIS A 89 -17.61 22.66 -12.33
N GLU A 90 -18.24 21.48 -12.37
CA GLU A 90 -19.30 21.11 -13.32
C GLU A 90 -20.73 21.50 -12.86
N ARG A 91 -20.87 22.11 -11.68
CA ARG A 91 -22.13 22.62 -11.13
C ARG A 91 -22.21 24.15 -11.15
#